data_AF-A0A0J0YHV0-F1
#
_entry.id   AF-A0A0J0YHV0-F1
#
_cell.length_a   1.000
_cell.length_b   1.000
_cell.length_c   1.000
_cell.angle_alpha   90.00
_cell.angle_beta   90.00
_cell.angle_gamma   90.00
#
_symmetry.space_group_name_H-M   'P 1'
#
loop_
_entity.id
_entity.type
_entity.pdbx_description
1 polymer ?
#
loop_
_entity_poly.entity_id
_entity_poly.type
_entity_poly.pdbx_seq_one_letter_code
_entity_poly.pdbx_strand_id
1 'polypeptide(L)'
;MNNLIKTFVLLLVLVSAFSCKQDSDTTHEEILSKNTVAENYNISILLDLSDRISLQKNPNPTMEYYQRDLGYIKWVSEAFTQHLKSKRIRQIKDKMQLFFNPEPQDPDINSISQKLKITIDKNNASKELLNSINSNYALQTSKIYNSAIKDNNFIGSDIWSFFDSKVKDQCIENGDRNILVILTDGYMYYESTKMKEGNRTSFITPELIKKNSLNTKDWEEKVQNGDFGFIKANDDLSNLEVLVLGINPSRANPYEEKVIKAYWTKWFTEMKVKRFEIKNADLPSNMEKIIKNFILEKQ
;
A
#
# COMPACT_ATOMS: atom_id res chain seq x y z
N MET A 1 65.63 37.27 53.41
CA MET A 1 65.22 35.99 52.79
C MET A 1 64.66 35.08 53.88
N ASN A 2 63.34 34.85 53.91
CA ASN A 2 62.63 33.71 54.53
C ASN A 2 61.15 34.01 54.84
N ASN A 3 60.70 35.26 54.73
CA ASN A 3 59.30 35.63 55.01
C ASN A 3 58.47 36.06 53.77
N LEU A 4 59.04 36.11 52.57
CA LEU A 4 58.27 36.32 51.33
C LEU A 4 57.85 35.03 50.62
N ILE A 5 58.50 33.90 50.92
CA ILE A 5 58.22 32.61 50.26
C ILE A 5 57.06 31.86 50.96
N LYS A 6 56.82 32.10 52.27
CA LYS A 6 55.72 31.46 53.01
C LYS A 6 54.34 32.05 52.68
N THR A 7 54.27 33.31 52.26
CA THR A 7 52.99 33.96 51.90
C THR A 7 52.49 33.55 50.51
N PHE A 8 53.38 33.07 49.63
CA PHE A 8 53.01 32.62 48.28
C PHE A 8 52.50 31.16 48.26
N VAL A 9 52.93 30.33 49.22
CA VAL A 9 52.48 28.93 49.34
C VAL A 9 51.10 28.82 50.02
N LEU A 10 50.71 29.80 50.84
CA LEU A 10 49.37 29.82 51.44
C LEU A 10 48.27 30.33 50.49
N LEU A 11 48.63 30.99 49.38
CA LEU A 11 47.66 31.47 48.38
C LEU A 11 47.39 30.47 47.25
N LEU A 12 48.22 29.41 47.11
CA LEU A 12 48.08 28.43 46.01
C LEU A 12 47.24 27.20 46.38
N VAL A 13 46.82 27.04 47.65
CA VAL A 13 46.04 25.88 48.11
C VAL A 13 44.53 26.19 48.25
N LEU A 14 44.11 27.42 47.94
CA LEU A 14 42.71 27.86 48.04
C LEU A 14 41.94 27.89 46.71
N VAL A 15 42.46 27.26 45.65
CA VAL A 15 41.79 27.22 44.31
C VAL A 15 41.34 25.80 43.91
N SER A 16 41.55 24.79 44.75
CA SER A 16 41.13 23.40 44.46
C SER A 16 40.06 22.90 45.43
N ALA A 17 38.98 23.64 45.56
CA ALA A 17 37.73 23.15 46.15
C ALA A 17 36.55 23.46 45.23
N PHE A 18 36.20 22.44 44.44
CA PHE A 18 34.84 22.09 44.02
C PHE A 18 33.96 23.24 43.50
N SER A 19 34.17 23.50 42.21
CA SER A 19 33.10 23.84 41.27
C SER A 19 31.99 22.78 41.32
N CYS A 20 30.83 23.14 41.87
CA CYS A 20 29.54 22.56 41.53
C CYS A 20 28.55 23.72 41.44
N LYS A 21 28.55 24.37 40.28
CA LYS A 21 27.38 25.10 39.82
C LYS A 21 26.71 24.21 38.80
N GLN A 22 25.52 23.75 39.14
CA GLN A 22 24.67 22.92 38.30
C GLN A 22 24.06 23.81 37.22
N ASP A 23 24.86 24.16 36.23
CA ASP A 23 24.39 24.71 34.97
C ASP A 23 24.29 23.52 34.00
N SER A 24 23.07 23.32 33.50
CA SER A 24 22.69 22.28 32.56
C SER A 24 23.70 22.15 31.43
N ASP A 25 24.22 20.93 31.21
CA ASP A 25 24.81 20.55 29.93
C ASP A 25 23.72 20.67 28.85
N THR A 26 23.58 21.87 28.29
CA THR A 26 23.33 21.98 26.86
C THR A 26 24.59 21.47 26.19
N THR A 27 24.70 20.15 26.08
CA THR A 27 25.31 19.54 24.92
C THR A 27 24.72 20.25 23.72
N HIS A 28 25.51 21.14 23.11
CA HIS A 28 25.43 21.32 21.68
C HIS A 28 25.67 19.92 21.11
N GLU A 29 24.60 19.14 21.00
CA GLU A 29 24.48 18.25 19.85
C GLU A 29 24.78 19.19 18.69
N GLU A 30 25.98 19.06 18.12
CA GLU A 30 26.07 19.19 16.68
C GLU A 30 24.91 18.36 16.17
N ILE A 31 23.82 19.04 15.82
CA ILE A 31 22.85 18.54 14.88
C ILE A 31 23.68 18.41 13.61
N LEU A 32 24.46 17.33 13.57
CA LEU A 32 24.96 16.74 12.38
C LEU A 32 23.66 16.36 11.69
N SER A 33 23.16 17.33 10.93
CA SER A 33 22.07 17.21 10.00
C SER A 33 22.52 16.09 9.09
N LYS A 34 22.28 14.86 9.52
CA LYS A 34 22.20 13.70 8.67
C LYS A 34 21.12 14.12 7.70
N ASN A 35 21.56 14.66 6.57
CA ASN A 35 20.77 14.78 5.37
C ASN A 35 20.51 13.32 4.94
N THR A 36 19.71 12.58 5.72
CA THR A 36 19.18 11.31 5.29
C THR A 36 18.38 11.65 4.05
N VAL A 37 18.84 11.14 2.90
CA VAL A 37 18.11 11.25 1.65
C VAL A 37 16.70 10.73 1.94
N ALA A 38 15.71 11.59 1.74
CA ALA A 38 14.34 11.18 1.92
C ALA A 38 14.03 10.16 0.83
N GLU A 39 13.54 8.99 1.26
CA GLU A 39 13.08 7.92 0.36
C GLU A 39 12.05 8.48 -0.62
N ASN A 40 12.07 8.00 -1.87
CA ASN A 40 11.05 8.31 -2.87
C ASN A 40 10.01 7.21 -2.90
N TYR A 41 8.75 7.57 -3.08
CA TYR A 41 7.66 6.63 -3.21
C TYR A 41 7.28 6.43 -4.67
N ASN A 42 7.08 5.17 -5.03
CA ASN A 42 6.41 4.76 -6.26
C ASN A 42 5.14 3.98 -5.88
N ILE A 43 4.00 4.66 -5.88
CA ILE A 43 2.71 4.07 -5.46
C ILE A 43 1.88 3.71 -6.69
N SER A 44 1.51 2.44 -6.79
CA SER A 44 0.60 1.92 -7.79
C SER A 44 -0.72 1.53 -7.15
N ILE A 45 -1.84 1.83 -7.80
CA ILE A 45 -3.17 1.36 -7.38
C ILE A 45 -3.74 0.48 -8.50
N LEU A 46 -4.00 -0.79 -8.22
CA LEU A 46 -4.71 -1.68 -9.14
C LEU A 46 -6.19 -1.74 -8.77
N LEU A 47 -7.05 -1.34 -9.70
CA LEU A 47 -8.48 -1.24 -9.48
C LEU A 47 -9.25 -2.42 -10.07
N ASP A 48 -10.01 -3.12 -9.23
CA ASP A 48 -10.94 -4.16 -9.63
C ASP A 48 -12.33 -3.56 -9.94
N LEU A 49 -12.64 -3.50 -11.24
CA LEU A 49 -13.92 -3.06 -11.80
C LEU A 49 -14.83 -4.24 -12.20
N SER A 50 -14.63 -5.41 -11.57
CA SER A 50 -15.55 -6.54 -11.69
C SER A 50 -16.94 -6.22 -11.12
N ASP A 51 -17.83 -7.20 -11.15
CA ASP A 51 -19.20 -7.02 -10.67
C ASP A 51 -19.33 -6.82 -9.16
N ARG A 52 -18.22 -6.83 -8.40
CA ARG A 52 -18.17 -6.41 -6.98
C ARG A 52 -18.71 -4.99 -6.74
N ILE A 53 -18.63 -4.10 -7.73
CA ILE A 53 -19.17 -2.73 -7.64
C ILE A 53 -20.60 -2.59 -8.16
N SER A 54 -21.22 -3.69 -8.61
CA SER A 54 -22.60 -3.68 -9.09
C SER A 54 -23.57 -3.44 -7.93
N LEU A 55 -24.34 -2.35 -8.04
CA LEU A 55 -25.38 -2.00 -7.07
C LEU A 55 -26.52 -3.02 -7.02
N GLN A 56 -26.70 -3.79 -8.09
CA GLN A 56 -27.75 -4.81 -8.17
C GLN A 56 -27.27 -6.16 -7.62
N LYS A 57 -26.06 -6.61 -7.99
CA LYS A 57 -25.53 -7.91 -7.57
C LYS A 57 -24.97 -7.88 -6.16
N ASN A 58 -24.33 -6.78 -5.77
CA ASN A 58 -23.61 -6.64 -4.52
C ASN A 58 -24.03 -5.39 -3.72
N PRO A 59 -25.33 -5.17 -3.48
CA PRO A 59 -25.79 -4.00 -2.73
C PRO A 59 -25.24 -4.02 -1.31
N ASN A 60 -24.87 -2.85 -0.80
CA ASN A 60 -24.48 -2.71 0.60
C ASN A 60 -25.23 -1.54 1.25
N PRO A 61 -26.24 -1.81 2.10
CA PRO A 61 -27.10 -0.77 2.66
C PRO A 61 -26.37 0.21 3.58
N THR A 62 -25.18 -0.15 4.09
CA THR A 62 -24.38 0.75 4.92
C THR A 62 -23.58 1.72 4.06
N MET A 63 -22.93 1.23 3.01
CA MET A 63 -22.13 2.00 2.07
C MET A 63 -21.70 1.08 0.93
N GLU A 64 -21.98 1.48 -0.30
CA GLU A 64 -21.66 0.71 -1.50
C GLU A 64 -20.16 0.49 -1.65
N TYR A 65 -19.73 -0.64 -2.21
CA TYR A 65 -18.30 -1.00 -2.26
C TYR A 65 -17.47 0.02 -3.04
N TYR A 66 -18.00 0.56 -4.14
CA TYR A 66 -17.31 1.62 -4.89
C TYR A 66 -17.09 2.88 -4.05
N GLN A 67 -18.01 3.22 -3.13
CA GLN A 67 -17.86 4.36 -2.23
C GLN A 67 -16.78 4.10 -1.16
N ARG A 68 -16.68 2.86 -0.69
CA ARG A 68 -15.61 2.44 0.23
C ARG A 68 -14.25 2.57 -0.45
N ASP A 69 -14.15 2.07 -1.67
CA ASP A 69 -12.94 2.17 -2.47
C ASP A 69 -12.52 3.63 -2.70
N LEU A 70 -13.47 4.52 -3.04
CA LEU A 70 -13.19 5.96 -3.15
C LEU A 70 -12.59 6.52 -1.85
N GLY A 71 -13.11 6.08 -0.70
CA GLY A 71 -12.55 6.43 0.60
C GLY A 71 -11.13 5.88 0.81
N TYR A 72 -10.85 4.64 0.39
CA TYR A 72 -9.52 4.05 0.48
C TYR A 72 -8.51 4.79 -0.40
N ILE A 73 -8.87 5.09 -1.65
CA ILE A 73 -8.05 5.85 -2.60
C ILE A 73 -7.75 7.25 -2.05
N LYS A 74 -8.76 7.88 -1.42
CA LYS A 74 -8.57 9.16 -0.73
C LYS A 74 -7.47 9.04 0.33
N TRP A 75 -7.48 8.00 1.17
CA TRP A 75 -6.42 7.80 2.16
C TRP A 75 -5.05 7.49 1.57
N VAL A 76 -4.99 6.74 0.47
CA VAL A 76 -3.73 6.52 -0.27
C VAL A 76 -3.16 7.84 -0.80
N SER A 77 -3.99 8.65 -1.46
CA SER A 77 -3.57 9.95 -2.02
C SER A 77 -3.17 10.96 -0.93
N GLU A 78 -3.86 10.94 0.22
CA GLU A 78 -3.49 11.74 1.37
C GLU A 78 -2.15 11.32 1.96
N ALA A 79 -1.91 10.01 2.13
CA ALA A 79 -0.64 9.51 2.62
C ALA A 79 0.52 9.89 1.69
N PHE A 80 0.32 9.75 0.38
CA PHE A 80 1.28 10.20 -0.63
C PHE A 80 1.56 11.70 -0.53
N THR A 81 0.51 12.52 -0.43
CA THR A 81 0.63 13.98 -0.30
C THR A 81 1.33 14.38 1.01
N GLN A 82 1.07 13.67 2.11
CA GLN A 82 1.74 13.88 3.39
C GLN A 82 3.24 13.56 3.29
N HIS A 83 3.59 12.45 2.62
CA HIS A 83 4.99 12.12 2.34
C HIS A 83 5.68 13.22 1.54
N LEU A 84 5.09 13.68 0.43
CA LEU A 84 5.61 14.77 -0.38
C LEU A 84 5.84 16.06 0.42
N LYS A 85 4.86 16.45 1.25
CA LYS A 85 4.94 17.65 2.09
C LYS A 85 6.01 17.57 3.18
N SER A 86 6.43 16.36 3.56
CA SER A 86 7.53 16.16 4.52
C SER A 86 8.92 16.35 3.90
N LYS A 87 9.02 16.33 2.56
CA LYS A 87 10.29 16.40 1.82
C LYS A 87 10.67 17.83 1.48
N ARG A 88 11.97 18.10 1.42
CA ARG A 88 12.48 19.31 0.77
C ARG A 88 12.23 19.18 -0.73
N ILE A 89 11.74 20.24 -1.38
CA ILE A 89 11.42 20.26 -2.82
C ILE A 89 12.53 19.65 -3.69
N ARG A 90 13.79 20.01 -3.41
CA ARG A 90 14.97 19.50 -4.16
C ARG A 90 15.17 17.97 -4.10
N GLN A 91 14.53 17.27 -3.17
CA GLN A 91 14.61 15.83 -2.95
C GLN A 91 13.37 15.08 -3.44
N ILE A 92 12.36 15.79 -3.94
CA ILE A 92 11.13 15.16 -4.44
C ILE A 92 11.40 14.52 -5.80
N LYS A 93 11.01 13.25 -5.92
CA LYS A 93 11.08 12.44 -7.15
C LYS A 93 10.16 11.23 -6.97
N ASP A 94 8.88 11.51 -6.81
CA ASP A 94 7.89 10.53 -6.35
C ASP A 94 6.80 10.34 -7.41
N LYS A 95 6.23 9.13 -7.46
CA LYS A 95 5.23 8.74 -8.45
C LYS A 95 4.01 8.13 -7.76
N MET A 96 2.83 8.41 -8.31
CA MET A 96 1.60 7.73 -7.93
C MET A 96 0.75 7.51 -9.19
N GLN A 97 0.30 6.28 -9.41
CA GLN A 97 -0.40 5.88 -10.63
C GLN A 97 -1.54 4.91 -10.33
N LEU A 98 -2.57 4.92 -11.19
CA LEU A 98 -3.67 3.96 -11.13
C LEU A 98 -3.72 3.12 -12.41
N PHE A 99 -3.93 1.82 -12.24
CA PHE A 99 -3.95 0.81 -13.28
C PHE A 99 -5.25 0.01 -13.26
N PHE A 100 -5.54 -0.57 -14.42
CA PHE A 100 -6.59 -1.54 -14.65
C PHE A 100 -6.00 -2.74 -15.38
N ASN A 101 -6.52 -3.93 -15.12
CA ASN A 101 -6.24 -5.09 -15.93
C ASN A 101 -7.46 -6.00 -15.97
N PRO A 102 -8.08 -6.27 -17.13
CA PRO A 102 -7.79 -5.72 -18.45
C PRO A 102 -8.05 -4.21 -18.54
N GLU A 103 -7.57 -3.58 -19.62
CA GLU A 103 -7.85 -2.17 -19.88
C GLU A 103 -9.34 -1.96 -20.23
N PRO A 104 -10.01 -0.96 -19.63
CA PRO A 104 -11.38 -0.61 -19.96
C PRO A 104 -11.52 -0.23 -21.43
N GLN A 105 -12.59 -0.70 -22.06
CA GLN A 105 -12.89 -0.39 -23.46
C GLN A 105 -13.39 1.05 -23.64
N ASP A 106 -13.84 1.69 -22.56
CA ASP A 106 -14.28 3.07 -22.55
C ASP A 106 -13.08 4.03 -22.74
N PRO A 107 -12.98 4.77 -23.87
CA PRO A 107 -11.89 5.70 -24.11
C PRO A 107 -11.84 6.85 -23.09
N ASP A 108 -12.95 7.20 -22.46
CA ASP A 108 -12.98 8.23 -21.42
C ASP A 108 -12.26 7.75 -20.16
N ILE A 109 -12.39 6.47 -19.80
CA ILE A 109 -11.65 5.87 -18.68
C ILE A 109 -10.15 5.87 -18.97
N ASN A 110 -9.75 5.60 -20.21
CA ASN A 110 -8.34 5.66 -20.61
C ASN A 110 -7.77 7.09 -20.50
N SER A 111 -8.52 8.11 -20.93
CA SER A 111 -8.16 9.52 -20.74
C SER A 111 -8.06 9.91 -19.25
N ILE A 112 -8.98 9.42 -18.42
CA ILE A 112 -8.94 9.64 -16.97
C ILE A 112 -7.72 8.97 -16.34
N SER A 113 -7.36 7.75 -16.77
CA SER A 113 -6.19 7.02 -16.24
C SER A 113 -4.89 7.81 -16.41
N GLN A 114 -4.73 8.54 -17.51
CA GLN A 114 -3.54 9.38 -17.74
C GLN A 114 -3.46 10.54 -16.75
N LYS A 115 -4.61 11.11 -16.33
CA LYS A 115 -4.68 12.16 -15.30
C LYS A 115 -4.38 11.65 -13.90
N LEU A 116 -4.43 10.33 -13.70
CA LEU A 116 -4.07 9.65 -12.46
C LEU A 116 -2.61 9.22 -12.45
N LYS A 117 -1.86 9.37 -13.55
CA LYS A 117 -0.41 9.15 -13.57
C LYS A 117 0.30 10.45 -13.18
N ILE A 118 0.63 10.59 -11.90
CA ILE A 118 1.34 11.76 -11.38
C ILE A 118 2.81 11.41 -11.12
N THR A 119 3.70 12.27 -11.61
CA THR A 119 5.12 12.29 -11.27
C THR A 119 5.41 13.66 -10.70
N ILE A 120 5.89 13.73 -9.47
CA ILE A 120 6.27 14.97 -8.80
C ILE A 120 7.77 14.97 -8.64
N ASP A 121 8.41 16.04 -9.08
CA ASP A 121 9.85 16.22 -8.96
C ASP A 121 10.20 17.65 -8.52
N LYS A 122 11.49 17.92 -8.34
CA LYS A 122 12.00 19.26 -7.99
C LYS A 122 11.61 20.37 -8.97
N ASN A 123 11.24 20.03 -10.21
CA ASN A 123 10.97 21.00 -11.28
C ASN A 123 9.49 21.39 -11.32
N ASN A 124 8.58 20.49 -10.91
CA ASN A 124 7.14 20.74 -10.95
C ASN A 124 6.48 20.88 -9.56
N ALA A 125 7.17 20.51 -8.48
CA ALA A 125 6.61 20.56 -7.14
C ALA A 125 6.24 22.00 -6.73
N SER A 126 4.94 22.24 -6.57
CA SER A 126 4.38 23.49 -6.04
C SER A 126 3.34 23.21 -4.97
N LYS A 127 3.06 24.21 -4.12
CA LYS A 127 2.03 24.08 -3.07
C LYS A 127 0.66 23.82 -3.69
N GLU A 128 0.36 24.45 -4.82
CA GLU A 128 -0.87 24.31 -5.57
C GLU A 128 -1.02 22.88 -6.11
N LEU A 129 0.05 22.33 -6.71
CA LEU A 129 0.05 20.96 -7.23
C LEU A 129 -0.12 19.94 -6.11
N LEU A 130 0.64 20.07 -5.01
CA LEU A 130 0.54 19.15 -3.87
C LEU A 130 -0.85 19.18 -3.22
N ASN A 131 -1.51 20.33 -3.21
CA ASN A 131 -2.86 20.45 -2.65
C ASN A 131 -3.97 19.96 -3.60
N SER A 132 -3.69 19.85 -4.90
CA SER A 132 -4.67 19.39 -5.90
C SER A 132 -4.67 17.87 -6.11
N ILE A 133 -3.65 17.14 -5.67
CA ILE A 133 -3.54 15.68 -5.84
C ILE A 133 -4.79 14.97 -5.30
N ASN A 134 -5.18 15.24 -4.05
CA ASN A 134 -6.31 14.57 -3.40
C ASN A 134 -7.63 14.84 -4.11
N SER A 135 -7.89 16.09 -4.51
CA SER A 135 -9.13 16.45 -5.21
C SER A 135 -9.16 15.91 -6.63
N ASN A 136 -8.01 15.86 -7.32
CA ASN A 136 -7.90 15.24 -8.63
C ASN A 136 -8.18 13.74 -8.54
N TYR A 137 -7.54 13.02 -7.62
CA TYR A 137 -7.78 11.59 -7.42
C TYR A 137 -9.26 11.32 -7.09
N ALA A 138 -9.83 12.02 -6.12
CA ALA A 138 -11.25 11.86 -5.76
C ALA A 138 -12.19 12.08 -6.95
N LEU A 139 -11.96 13.14 -7.74
CA LEU A 139 -12.77 13.45 -8.91
C LEU A 139 -12.64 12.40 -10.01
N GLN A 140 -11.41 12.03 -10.38
CA GLN A 140 -11.14 11.11 -11.48
C GLN A 140 -11.63 9.70 -11.15
N THR A 141 -11.36 9.19 -9.95
CA THR A 141 -11.80 7.83 -9.59
C THR A 141 -13.31 7.74 -9.42
N SER A 142 -13.97 8.82 -8.97
CA SER A 142 -15.44 8.88 -8.98
C SER A 142 -16.00 8.75 -10.40
N LYS A 143 -15.40 9.44 -11.39
CA LYS A 143 -15.80 9.30 -12.80
C LYS A 143 -15.60 7.88 -13.34
N ILE A 144 -14.50 7.22 -12.98
CA ILE A 144 -14.23 5.82 -13.36
C ILE A 144 -15.34 4.91 -12.85
N TYR A 145 -15.64 4.96 -11.54
CA TYR A 145 -16.70 4.12 -10.97
C TYR A 145 -18.08 4.43 -11.55
N ASN A 146 -18.42 5.70 -11.70
CA ASN A 146 -19.69 6.09 -12.29
C ASN A 146 -19.82 5.59 -13.74
N SER A 147 -18.74 5.63 -14.53
CA SER A 147 -18.76 5.09 -15.90
C SER A 147 -18.92 3.57 -15.88
N ALA A 148 -18.13 2.85 -15.08
CA ALA A 148 -18.20 1.39 -15.00
C ALA A 148 -19.57 0.88 -14.51
N ILE A 149 -20.17 1.55 -13.51
CA ILE A 149 -21.51 1.22 -13.00
C ILE A 149 -22.57 1.50 -14.07
N LYS A 150 -22.44 2.60 -14.82
CA LYS A 150 -23.38 2.97 -15.88
C LYS A 150 -23.32 2.01 -17.07
N ASP A 151 -22.12 1.60 -17.46
CA ASP A 151 -21.91 0.63 -18.55
C ASP A 151 -22.51 -0.75 -18.17
N ASN A 152 -22.52 -1.08 -16.87
CA ASN A 152 -23.06 -2.32 -16.31
C ASN A 152 -22.48 -3.59 -16.96
N ASN A 153 -21.32 -3.44 -17.61
CA ASN A 153 -20.57 -4.48 -18.27
C ASN A 153 -19.22 -4.64 -17.57
N PHE A 154 -19.25 -5.39 -16.47
CA PHE A 154 -18.08 -5.57 -15.61
C PHE A 154 -17.11 -6.56 -16.24
N ILE A 155 -16.05 -6.02 -16.85
CA ILE A 155 -15.02 -6.80 -17.55
C ILE A 155 -14.17 -7.68 -16.63
N GLY A 156 -14.26 -7.52 -15.30
CA GLY A 156 -13.49 -8.27 -14.32
C GLY A 156 -12.16 -7.60 -13.91
N SER A 157 -11.33 -8.34 -13.18
CA SER A 157 -9.96 -7.92 -12.84
C SER A 157 -8.99 -9.10 -12.93
N ASP A 158 -8.12 -9.06 -13.95
CA ASP A 158 -7.10 -10.06 -14.20
C ASP A 158 -5.83 -9.77 -13.38
N ILE A 159 -5.96 -9.87 -12.06
CA ILE A 159 -4.86 -9.57 -11.14
C ILE A 159 -3.70 -10.55 -11.35
N TRP A 160 -4.00 -11.82 -11.65
CA TRP A 160 -2.97 -12.84 -11.88
C TRP A 160 -2.04 -12.42 -13.02
N SER A 161 -2.59 -12.10 -14.20
CA SER A 161 -1.75 -11.73 -15.36
C SER A 161 -1.08 -10.38 -15.19
N PHE A 162 -1.65 -9.48 -14.37
CA PHE A 162 -0.98 -8.24 -14.01
C PHE A 162 0.34 -8.53 -13.27
N PHE A 163 0.33 -9.47 -12.33
CA PHE A 163 1.55 -9.90 -11.63
C PHE A 163 2.52 -10.68 -12.51
N ASP A 164 2.00 -11.43 -13.48
CA ASP A 164 2.82 -12.19 -14.43
C ASP A 164 3.58 -11.28 -15.39
N SER A 165 2.87 -10.33 -16.00
CA SER A 165 3.37 -9.60 -17.18
C SER A 165 3.65 -8.11 -16.97
N LYS A 166 3.08 -7.47 -15.94
CA LYS A 166 3.07 -6.00 -15.82
C LYS A 166 3.68 -5.46 -14.54
N VAL A 167 3.58 -6.18 -13.42
CA VAL A 167 3.92 -5.63 -12.09
C VAL A 167 5.37 -5.16 -11.98
N LYS A 168 6.31 -5.86 -12.61
CA LYS A 168 7.74 -5.47 -12.59
C LYS A 168 7.96 -4.16 -13.34
N ASP A 169 7.43 -4.06 -14.55
CA ASP A 169 7.66 -2.91 -15.43
C ASP A 169 6.86 -1.67 -15.00
N GLN A 170 5.69 -1.88 -14.39
CA GLN A 170 4.76 -0.80 -14.08
C GLN A 170 4.78 -0.36 -12.62
N CYS A 171 5.18 -1.24 -11.70
CA CYS A 171 5.09 -0.97 -10.26
C CYS A 171 6.44 -0.96 -9.53
N ILE A 172 7.56 -1.29 -10.19
CA ILE A 172 8.87 -1.34 -9.54
C ILE A 172 9.83 -0.35 -10.19
N GLU A 173 10.27 0.61 -9.39
CA GLU A 173 11.30 1.60 -9.72
C GLU A 173 12.53 1.35 -8.83
N ASN A 174 13.70 1.29 -9.47
CA ASN A 174 14.94 1.00 -8.76
C ASN A 174 15.34 2.16 -7.84
N GLY A 175 15.54 1.84 -6.56
CA GLY A 175 15.93 2.81 -5.53
C GLY A 175 14.77 3.59 -4.89
N ASP A 176 13.55 3.35 -5.35
CA ASP A 176 12.33 3.91 -4.75
C ASP A 176 11.63 2.84 -3.89
N ARG A 177 10.79 3.28 -2.95
CA ARG A 177 9.90 2.39 -2.19
C ARG A 177 8.66 2.13 -3.02
N ASN A 178 8.53 0.90 -3.50
CA ASN A 178 7.44 0.49 -4.37
C ASN A 178 6.28 -0.09 -3.55
N ILE A 179 5.11 0.55 -3.67
CA ILE A 179 3.90 0.15 -2.96
C ILE A 179 2.80 -0.09 -3.98
N LEU A 180 2.25 -1.29 -4.02
CA LEU A 180 1.07 -1.63 -4.80
C LEU A 180 -0.14 -1.80 -3.88
N VAL A 181 -1.15 -0.95 -4.06
CA VAL A 181 -2.45 -1.07 -3.42
C VAL A 181 -3.41 -1.77 -4.37
N ILE A 182 -4.03 -2.87 -3.95
CA ILE A 182 -5.00 -3.63 -4.75
C ILE A 182 -6.37 -3.47 -4.11
N LEU A 183 -7.33 -2.95 -4.86
CA LEU A 183 -8.73 -2.88 -4.43
C LEU A 183 -9.48 -4.02 -5.10
N THR A 184 -9.99 -4.98 -4.31
CA THR A 184 -10.69 -6.17 -4.81
C THR A 184 -11.58 -6.74 -3.70
N ASP A 185 -12.54 -7.59 -4.05
CA ASP A 185 -13.32 -8.38 -3.08
C ASP A 185 -12.58 -9.64 -2.60
N GLY A 186 -11.40 -9.93 -3.17
CA GLY A 186 -10.53 -11.03 -2.80
C GLY A 186 -10.65 -12.26 -3.68
N TYR A 187 -11.68 -12.36 -4.52
CA TYR A 187 -11.82 -13.42 -5.50
C TYR A 187 -11.04 -13.06 -6.76
N MET A 188 -9.78 -13.48 -6.81
CA MET A 188 -9.00 -13.38 -8.04
C MET A 188 -9.70 -14.21 -9.12
N TYR A 189 -10.25 -13.57 -10.15
CA TYR A 189 -10.97 -14.27 -11.21
C TYR A 189 -11.00 -13.43 -12.49
N TYR A 190 -10.59 -14.04 -13.60
CA TYR A 190 -10.79 -13.49 -14.93
C TYR A 190 -10.95 -14.64 -15.93
N GLU A 191 -11.97 -14.57 -16.80
CA GLU A 191 -12.36 -15.72 -17.62
C GLU A 191 -11.22 -16.17 -18.56
N SER A 192 -10.55 -15.22 -19.20
CA SER A 192 -9.54 -15.51 -20.22
C SER A 192 -8.22 -16.05 -19.67
N THR A 193 -8.03 -16.04 -18.34
CA THR A 193 -6.78 -16.45 -17.71
C THR A 193 -6.99 -17.52 -16.65
N LYS A 194 -8.11 -18.25 -16.72
CA LYS A 194 -8.38 -19.43 -15.89
C LYS A 194 -7.44 -20.58 -16.23
N MET A 195 -6.56 -20.89 -15.30
CA MET A 195 -5.57 -21.94 -15.38
C MET A 195 -5.60 -22.79 -14.11
N LYS A 196 -5.20 -24.06 -14.24
CA LYS A 196 -5.10 -25.01 -13.14
C LYS A 196 -3.88 -25.92 -13.35
N GLU A 197 -3.05 -26.01 -12.33
CA GLU A 197 -1.86 -26.87 -12.28
C GLU A 197 -1.88 -27.65 -10.97
N GLY A 198 -2.21 -28.95 -11.04
CA GLY A 198 -2.49 -29.73 -9.83
C GLY A 198 -3.64 -29.10 -9.03
N ASN A 199 -3.38 -28.70 -7.78
CA ASN A 199 -4.35 -28.00 -6.92
C ASN A 199 -4.16 -26.47 -6.89
N ARG A 200 -3.22 -25.94 -7.68
CA ARG A 200 -3.01 -24.50 -7.85
C ARG A 200 -3.87 -23.97 -8.99
N THR A 201 -4.37 -22.76 -8.84
CA THR A 201 -5.21 -22.09 -9.85
C THR A 201 -4.78 -20.64 -10.05
N SER A 202 -5.05 -20.04 -11.20
CA SER A 202 -4.90 -18.58 -11.36
C SER A 202 -6.10 -17.79 -10.80
N PHE A 203 -7.08 -18.51 -10.24
CA PHE A 203 -8.33 -17.95 -9.76
C PHE A 203 -8.82 -18.61 -8.47
N ILE A 204 -9.68 -17.93 -7.73
CA ILE A 204 -10.44 -18.48 -6.62
C ILE A 204 -11.87 -17.94 -6.64
N THR A 205 -12.85 -18.81 -6.43
CA THR A 205 -14.28 -18.46 -6.37
C THR A 205 -14.94 -19.23 -5.22
N PRO A 206 -16.13 -18.81 -4.75
CA PRO A 206 -16.89 -19.57 -3.76
C PRO A 206 -17.15 -21.01 -4.19
N GLU A 207 -17.41 -21.22 -5.48
CA GLU A 207 -17.66 -22.53 -6.07
C GLU A 207 -16.42 -23.42 -6.01
N LEU A 208 -15.23 -22.87 -6.28
CA LEU A 208 -13.97 -23.60 -6.19
C LEU A 208 -13.66 -24.00 -4.75
N ILE A 209 -13.84 -23.07 -3.80
CA ILE A 209 -13.67 -23.31 -2.36
C ILE A 209 -14.56 -24.48 -1.92
N LYS A 210 -15.85 -24.46 -2.31
CA LYS A 210 -16.80 -25.53 -2.00
C LYS A 210 -16.43 -26.85 -2.68
N LYS A 211 -16.09 -26.83 -3.97
CA LYS A 211 -15.72 -28.02 -4.75
C LYS A 211 -14.53 -28.76 -4.14
N ASN A 212 -13.56 -28.01 -3.61
CA ASN A 212 -12.37 -28.56 -2.98
C ASN A 212 -12.56 -28.85 -1.49
N SER A 213 -13.79 -28.73 -0.96
CA SER A 213 -14.10 -28.93 0.46
C SER A 213 -13.25 -28.04 1.40
N LEU A 214 -12.87 -26.85 0.94
CA LEU A 214 -12.16 -25.85 1.75
C LEU A 214 -13.12 -25.00 2.61
N ASN A 215 -14.41 -25.31 2.56
CA ASN A 215 -15.47 -24.74 3.38
C ASN A 215 -15.77 -25.57 4.65
N THR A 216 -14.79 -26.35 5.12
CA THR A 216 -14.93 -27.27 6.25
C THR A 216 -13.87 -27.01 7.31
N LYS A 217 -14.02 -27.56 8.52
CA LYS A 217 -13.13 -27.26 9.66
C LYS A 217 -11.66 -27.62 9.41
N ASP A 218 -11.39 -28.60 8.55
CA ASP A 218 -10.08 -29.11 8.18
C ASP A 218 -9.51 -28.42 6.91
N TRP A 219 -10.07 -27.28 6.51
CA TRP A 219 -9.62 -26.54 5.32
C TRP A 219 -8.13 -26.22 5.34
N GLU A 220 -7.56 -25.89 6.50
CA GLU A 220 -6.16 -25.49 6.63
C GLU A 220 -5.21 -26.66 6.34
N GLU A 221 -5.50 -27.83 6.91
CA GLU A 221 -4.79 -29.08 6.63
C GLU A 221 -4.91 -29.45 5.15
N LYS A 222 -6.11 -29.32 4.57
CA LYS A 222 -6.32 -29.57 3.14
C LYS A 222 -5.51 -28.63 2.26
N VAL A 223 -5.49 -27.32 2.58
CA VAL A 223 -4.70 -26.32 1.85
C VAL A 223 -3.22 -26.69 1.86
N GLN A 224 -2.69 -27.05 3.03
CA GLN A 224 -1.27 -27.39 3.20
C GLN A 224 -0.92 -28.71 2.51
N ASN A 225 -1.62 -29.80 2.84
CA ASN A 225 -1.32 -31.15 2.33
C ASN A 225 -1.61 -31.29 0.83
N GLY A 226 -2.59 -30.53 0.33
CA GLY A 226 -2.98 -30.53 -1.07
C GLY A 226 -2.21 -29.53 -1.93
N ASP A 227 -1.36 -28.68 -1.37
CA ASP A 227 -0.73 -27.55 -2.06
C ASP A 227 -1.74 -26.67 -2.83
N PHE A 228 -2.86 -26.34 -2.17
CA PHE A 228 -3.81 -25.38 -2.72
C PHE A 228 -3.24 -23.96 -2.62
N GLY A 229 -3.46 -23.17 -3.67
CA GLY A 229 -3.02 -21.78 -3.71
C GLY A 229 -3.10 -21.23 -5.12
N PHE A 230 -2.58 -20.02 -5.29
CA PHE A 230 -2.46 -19.47 -6.63
C PHE A 230 -1.26 -20.06 -7.38
N ILE A 231 -1.37 -20.17 -8.70
CA ILE A 231 -0.22 -20.41 -9.57
C ILE A 231 0.72 -19.21 -9.42
N LYS A 232 2.01 -19.47 -9.22
CA LYS A 232 3.03 -18.42 -9.05
C LYS A 232 3.14 -17.61 -10.35
N ALA A 233 2.99 -16.29 -10.27
CA ALA A 233 3.06 -15.40 -11.43
C ALA A 233 4.44 -14.73 -11.56
N ASN A 234 5.24 -14.67 -10.50
CA ASN A 234 6.55 -14.04 -10.55
C ASN A 234 7.54 -14.65 -9.56
N ASP A 235 8.83 -14.65 -9.90
CA ASP A 235 9.88 -15.28 -9.09
C ASP A 235 10.44 -14.44 -7.95
N ASP A 236 10.41 -13.11 -8.11
CA ASP A 236 11.01 -12.20 -7.15
C ASP A 236 10.36 -10.81 -7.21
N LEU A 237 9.68 -10.46 -6.12
CA LEU A 237 9.06 -9.18 -5.85
C LEU A 237 9.57 -8.60 -4.52
N SER A 238 10.82 -8.89 -4.14
CA SER A 238 11.45 -8.44 -2.89
C SER A 238 11.61 -6.92 -2.77
N ASN A 239 11.43 -6.19 -3.88
CA ASN A 239 11.41 -4.73 -3.91
C ASN A 239 10.00 -4.13 -3.90
N LEU A 240 8.95 -4.95 -3.72
CA LEU A 240 7.54 -4.53 -3.74
C LEU A 240 6.86 -4.76 -2.38
N GLU A 241 6.11 -3.76 -1.92
CA GLU A 241 5.17 -3.88 -0.81
C GLU A 241 3.73 -3.90 -1.34
N VAL A 242 2.86 -4.76 -0.80
CA VAL A 242 1.49 -4.92 -1.32
C VAL A 242 0.43 -4.73 -0.24
N LEU A 243 -0.55 -3.86 -0.48
CA LEU A 243 -1.70 -3.68 0.40
C LEU A 243 -2.99 -4.06 -0.34
N VAL A 244 -3.59 -5.19 0.05
CA VAL A 244 -4.88 -5.64 -0.50
C VAL A 244 -6.00 -5.14 0.39
N LEU A 245 -6.96 -4.43 -0.19
CA LEU A 245 -8.08 -3.81 0.51
C LEU A 245 -9.40 -4.24 -0.13
N GLY A 246 -10.42 -4.35 0.71
CA GLY A 246 -11.79 -4.57 0.25
C GLY A 246 -12.25 -6.01 0.24
N ILE A 247 -11.49 -6.96 0.85
CA ILE A 247 -11.87 -8.38 0.86
C ILE A 247 -13.30 -8.53 1.41
N ASN A 248 -14.18 -9.10 0.60
CA ASN A 248 -15.60 -9.25 0.88
C ASN A 248 -16.05 -10.69 0.55
N PRO A 249 -15.73 -11.65 1.45
CA PRO A 249 -16.02 -13.04 1.23
C PRO A 249 -17.53 -13.32 1.35
N SER A 250 -17.97 -14.40 0.71
CA SER A 250 -19.31 -14.94 0.88
C SER A 250 -19.61 -15.20 2.35
N ARG A 251 -20.76 -14.68 2.82
CA ARG A 251 -21.23 -14.89 4.20
C ARG A 251 -21.82 -16.29 4.44
N ALA A 252 -22.00 -17.08 3.39
CA ALA A 252 -22.57 -18.42 3.48
C ALA A 252 -21.62 -19.43 4.16
N ASN A 253 -20.33 -19.11 4.26
CA ASN A 253 -19.31 -20.02 4.75
C ASN A 253 -18.35 -19.28 5.70
N PRO A 254 -18.25 -19.70 6.99
CA PRO A 254 -17.43 -19.02 7.98
C PRO A 254 -15.91 -19.17 7.75
N TYR A 255 -15.48 -20.05 6.85
CA TYR A 255 -14.07 -20.27 6.52
C TYR A 255 -13.62 -19.47 5.29
N GLU A 256 -14.54 -18.89 4.53
CA GLU A 256 -14.28 -18.31 3.21
C GLU A 256 -13.21 -17.21 3.26
N GLU A 257 -13.34 -16.28 4.22
CA GLU A 257 -12.34 -15.24 4.44
C GLU A 257 -10.93 -15.80 4.67
N LYS A 258 -10.85 -16.84 5.51
CA LYS A 258 -9.58 -17.45 5.91
C LYS A 258 -8.92 -18.14 4.73
N VAL A 259 -9.70 -18.83 3.91
CA VAL A 259 -9.21 -19.49 2.69
C VAL A 259 -8.70 -18.47 1.69
N ILE A 260 -9.45 -17.40 1.42
CA ILE A 260 -9.02 -16.31 0.53
C ILE A 260 -7.70 -15.72 1.03
N LYS A 261 -7.63 -15.34 2.31
CA LYS A 261 -6.39 -14.79 2.90
C LYS A 261 -5.22 -15.77 2.84
N ALA A 262 -5.46 -17.07 3.03
CA ALA A 262 -4.42 -18.09 2.90
C ALA A 262 -3.87 -18.18 1.46
N TYR A 263 -4.74 -18.14 0.45
CA TYR A 263 -4.34 -18.11 -0.96
C TYR A 263 -3.46 -16.90 -1.29
N TRP A 264 -3.90 -15.69 -0.91
CA TRP A 264 -3.14 -14.46 -1.11
C TRP A 264 -1.81 -14.46 -0.34
N THR A 265 -1.82 -14.90 0.91
CA THR A 265 -0.62 -14.98 1.76
C THR A 265 0.42 -15.92 1.17
N LYS A 266 0.01 -17.13 0.78
CA LYS A 266 0.90 -18.12 0.15
C LYS A 266 1.49 -17.55 -1.15
N TRP A 267 0.66 -16.95 -2.00
CA TRP A 267 1.09 -16.39 -3.27
C TRP A 267 2.12 -15.27 -3.11
N PHE A 268 1.85 -14.28 -2.27
CA PHE A 268 2.81 -13.19 -2.00
C PHE A 268 4.10 -13.69 -1.35
N THR A 269 4.02 -14.67 -0.46
CA THR A 269 5.20 -15.28 0.17
C THR A 269 6.07 -16.00 -0.85
N GLU A 270 5.46 -16.82 -1.73
CA GLU A 270 6.18 -17.57 -2.76
C GLU A 270 6.78 -16.67 -3.84
N MET A 271 6.17 -15.51 -4.12
CA MET A 271 6.72 -14.47 -5.00
C MET A 271 7.70 -13.53 -4.29
N LYS A 272 7.99 -13.76 -2.99
CA LYS A 272 8.93 -12.98 -2.18
C LYS A 272 8.57 -11.50 -2.05
N VAL A 273 7.27 -11.16 -2.00
CA VAL A 273 6.83 -9.78 -1.71
C VAL A 273 7.40 -9.33 -0.36
N LYS A 274 8.04 -8.16 -0.33
CA LYS A 274 8.79 -7.64 0.84
C LYS A 274 7.94 -7.58 2.10
N ARG A 275 6.74 -7.01 1.95
CA ARG A 275 5.76 -6.78 3.01
C ARG A 275 4.39 -6.77 2.36
N PHE A 276 3.41 -7.42 2.99
CA PHE A 276 2.04 -7.29 2.55
C PHE A 276 1.04 -7.27 3.71
N GLU A 277 -0.10 -6.63 3.48
CA GLU A 277 -1.26 -6.67 4.36
C GLU A 277 -2.52 -6.93 3.55
N ILE A 278 -3.43 -7.75 4.07
CA ILE A 278 -4.69 -8.14 3.41
C ILE A 278 -5.84 -7.80 4.35
N LYS A 279 -6.70 -6.86 3.95
CA LYS A 279 -7.76 -6.29 4.80
C LYS A 279 -9.14 -6.45 4.18
N ASN A 280 -10.11 -6.73 5.04
CA ASN A 280 -11.52 -6.83 4.64
C ASN A 280 -12.07 -5.45 4.26
N ALA A 281 -13.17 -5.47 3.53
CA ALA A 281 -13.98 -4.27 3.33
C ALA A 281 -14.52 -3.78 4.69
N ASP A 282 -14.19 -2.55 5.04
CA ASP A 282 -14.72 -1.83 6.19
C ASP A 282 -15.06 -0.37 5.80
N LEU A 283 -15.62 0.41 6.70
CA LEU A 283 -15.89 1.82 6.45
C LEU A 283 -14.55 2.56 6.25
N PRO A 284 -14.49 3.55 5.33
CA PRO A 284 -13.27 4.32 5.10
C PRO A 284 -12.67 4.91 6.38
N SER A 285 -13.50 5.35 7.33
CA SER A 285 -13.03 5.88 8.62
C SER A 285 -12.19 4.88 9.42
N ASN A 286 -12.52 3.59 9.35
CA ASN A 286 -11.82 2.54 10.08
C ASN A 286 -10.52 2.15 9.38
N MET A 287 -10.47 2.35 8.07
CA MET A 287 -9.32 2.00 7.22
C MET A 287 -8.26 3.10 7.14
N GLU A 288 -8.58 4.32 7.55
CA GLU A 288 -7.66 5.47 7.46
C GLU A 288 -6.31 5.17 8.10
N LYS A 289 -6.30 4.79 9.39
CA LYS A 289 -5.06 4.51 10.11
C LYS A 289 -4.28 3.36 9.50
N ILE A 290 -4.98 2.30 9.07
CA ILE A 290 -4.36 1.11 8.47
C ILE A 290 -3.62 1.48 7.18
N ILE A 291 -4.30 2.20 6.27
CA ILE A 291 -3.74 2.61 4.98
C ILE A 291 -2.59 3.60 5.19
N LYS A 292 -2.79 4.63 6.01
CA LYS A 292 -1.76 5.64 6.29
C LYS A 292 -0.53 5.03 6.96
N ASN A 293 -0.71 4.14 7.93
CA ASN A 293 0.41 3.47 8.58
C ASN A 293 1.18 2.57 7.60
N PHE A 294 0.48 1.81 6.76
CA PHE A 294 1.15 1.00 5.73
C PHE A 294 2.07 1.85 4.83
N ILE A 295 1.57 3.01 4.39
CA ILE A 295 2.30 3.89 3.45
C ILE A 295 3.34 4.76 4.14
N LEU A 296 3.11 5.25 5.37
CA LEU A 296 3.98 6.26 5.99
C LEU A 296 5.01 5.68 6.97
N GLU A 297 4.73 4.54 7.60
CA GLU A 297 5.68 3.94 8.54
C GLU A 297 6.82 3.27 7.77
N LYS A 298 8.04 3.66 8.10
CA LYS A 298 9.27 3.05 7.57
C LYS A 298 9.52 1.72 8.28
N GLN A 299 10.00 0.74 7.52
CA GLN A 299 10.60 -0.49 8.07
C GLN A 299 12.10 -0.31 8.25
#